data_AF-A0A1I5RQ72-F1
#
_entry.id   AF-A0A1I5RQ72-F1
#
_cell.length_a   1.000
_cell.length_b   1.000
_cell.length_c   1.000
_cell.angle_alpha   90.00
_cell.angle_beta   90.00
_cell.angle_gamma   90.00
#
_symmetry.space_group_name_H-M   'P 1'
#
loop_
_entity.id
_entity.type
_entity.pdbx_description
1 polymer ?
#
loop_
_entity_poly.entity_id
_entity_poly.type
_entity_poly.pdbx_seq_one_letter_code
_entity_poly.pdbx_strand_id
1 'polypeptide(L)'
;MDLEDELKNILQTVVTNKNLITPEVVSEALRDMTEIVKEKELETPFMLDIAIYRFFVRVNAKAPESVTNSYKEALERLKIVPLKETKSALAVVGQRSSVWI
;
A
#
# COMPACT_ATOMS: atom_id res chain seq x y z
N MET A 1 -9.17 -3.10 -12.76
CA MET A 1 -8.49 -1.80 -12.89
C MET A 1 -7.08 -2.03 -12.38
N ASP A 2 -6.06 -1.68 -13.17
CA ASP A 2 -4.66 -1.97 -12.84
C ASP A 2 -4.12 -0.88 -11.90
N LEU A 3 -3.52 -1.28 -10.77
CA LEU A 3 -2.94 -0.36 -9.77
C LEU A 3 -1.86 0.53 -10.37
N GLU A 4 -1.16 0.03 -11.39
CA GLU A 4 -0.10 0.76 -12.09
C GLU A 4 -0.68 1.92 -12.92
N ASP A 5 -1.78 1.69 -13.63
CA ASP A 5 -2.44 2.72 -14.43
C ASP A 5 -3.03 3.81 -13.55
N GLU A 6 -3.62 3.43 -12.40
CA GLU A 6 -4.19 4.38 -11.45
C GLU A 6 -3.10 5.27 -10.82
N LEU A 7 -1.97 4.66 -10.42
CA LEU A 7 -0.82 5.40 -9.92
C LEU A 7 -0.26 6.36 -11.00
N LYS A 8 -0.09 5.90 -12.24
CA LYS A 8 0.37 6.76 -13.34
C LYS A 8 -0.54 7.94 -13.56
N ASN A 9 -1.86 7.73 -13.55
CA ASN A 9 -2.83 8.81 -13.72
C ASN A 9 -2.73 9.86 -12.61
N ILE A 10 -2.56 9.44 -11.36
CA ILE A 10 -2.39 10.37 -10.24
C ILE A 10 -1.04 11.09 -10.34
N LEU A 11 0.04 10.39 -10.67
CA LEU A 11 1.36 11.01 -10.84
C LEU A 11 1.34 12.07 -11.95
N GLN A 12 0.58 11.88 -13.03
CA GLN A 12 0.45 12.89 -14.09
C GLN A 12 -0.21 14.20 -13.64
N THR A 13 -1.00 14.18 -12.56
CA THR A 13 -1.63 15.39 -12.00
C THR A 13 -0.80 16.04 -10.91
N VAL A 14 -0.05 15.23 -10.14
CA VAL A 14 0.71 15.69 -8.97
C VAL A 14 2.16 16.05 -9.30
N VAL A 15 2.76 15.40 -10.31
CA VAL A 15 4.17 15.59 -10.67
C VAL A 15 4.29 16.61 -11.79
N THR A 16 5.04 17.69 -11.53
CA THR A 16 5.29 18.74 -12.54
C THR A 16 6.16 18.25 -13.70
N ASN A 17 7.17 17.43 -13.42
CA ASN A 17 8.07 16.88 -14.43
C ASN A 17 7.66 15.46 -14.83
N LYS A 18 6.89 15.35 -15.92
CA LYS A 18 6.37 14.07 -16.43
C LYS A 18 7.45 13.10 -16.91
N ASN A 19 8.67 13.58 -17.22
CA ASN A 19 9.77 12.70 -17.63
C ASN A 19 10.25 11.78 -16.51
N LEU A 20 9.91 12.10 -15.25
CA LEU A 20 10.23 11.27 -14.09
C LEU A 20 9.28 10.06 -13.96
N ILE A 21 8.12 10.11 -14.61
CA ILE A 21 7.11 9.04 -14.57
C ILE A 21 7.50 7.96 -15.57
N THR A 22 8.55 7.20 -15.23
CA THR A 22 9.00 6.06 -16.02
C THR A 22 8.40 4.76 -15.48
N PRO A 23 8.19 3.73 -16.33
CA PRO A 23 7.68 2.43 -15.89
C PRO A 23 8.51 1.80 -14.77
N GLU A 24 9.84 1.98 -14.81
CA GLU A 24 10.76 1.46 -13.81
C GLU A 24 10.51 2.09 -12.44
N VAL A 25 10.48 3.42 -12.36
CA VAL A 25 10.26 4.14 -11.09
C VAL A 25 8.87 3.85 -10.53
N VAL A 26 7.85 3.76 -11.40
CA VAL A 26 6.49 3.40 -11.00
C VAL A 26 6.44 1.98 -10.42
N SER A 27 7.08 1.02 -11.09
CA SER A 27 7.17 -0.37 -10.62
C SER A 27 7.91 -0.46 -9.28
N GLU A 28 9.03 0.24 -9.12
CA GLU A 28 9.76 0.31 -7.86
C GLU A 28 8.93 0.93 -6.73
N ALA A 29 8.17 1.99 -7.01
CA ALA A 29 7.30 2.63 -6.02
C ALA A 29 6.16 1.70 -5.57
N LEU A 30 5.59 0.91 -6.49
CA LEU A 30 4.58 -0.12 -6.17
C LEU A 30 5.18 -1.27 -5.36
N ARG A 31 6.42 -1.66 -5.67
CA ARG A 31 7.14 -2.67 -4.89
C ARG A 31 7.40 -2.18 -3.47
N ASP A 32 7.90 -0.97 -3.31
CA ASP A 32 8.11 -0.34 -2.00
C ASP A 32 6.79 -0.27 -1.20
N MET A 33 5.70 0.12 -1.87
CA MET A 33 4.37 0.12 -1.28
C MET A 33 3.96 -1.28 -0.80
N THR A 34 4.16 -2.30 -1.63
CA THR A 34 3.84 -3.69 -1.28
C THR A 34 4.67 -4.15 -0.07
N GLU A 35 5.94 -3.76 0.02
CA GLU A 35 6.81 -4.06 1.18
C GLU A 35 6.41 -3.30 2.46
N ILE A 36 5.81 -2.11 2.32
CA ILE A 36 5.29 -1.34 3.46
C ILE A 36 3.96 -1.95 3.94
N VAL A 37 3.03 -2.21 3.02
CA VAL A 37 1.71 -2.77 3.31
C VAL A 37 1.84 -4.21 3.81
N LYS A 38 2.83 -4.96 3.30
CA LYS A 38 3.06 -6.38 3.62
C LYS A 38 1.75 -7.19 3.48
N GLU A 39 1.44 -7.96 4.51
CA GLU A 39 0.25 -8.79 4.63
C GLU A 39 -0.87 -8.03 5.34
N LYS A 40 -1.03 -6.72 5.17
CA LYS A 40 -2.15 -5.97 5.78
C LYS A 40 -3.26 -5.71 4.78
N GLU A 41 -4.50 -5.70 5.27
CA GLU A 41 -5.68 -5.29 4.49
C GLU A 41 -5.84 -3.78 4.51
N LEU A 42 -4.95 -3.10 3.78
CA LEU A 42 -5.07 -1.68 3.56
C LEU A 42 -5.94 -1.41 2.32
N GLU A 43 -6.83 -0.43 2.39
CA GLU A 43 -7.66 -0.04 1.26
C GLU A 43 -6.79 0.58 0.15
N THR A 44 -7.16 0.31 -1.12
CA THR A 44 -6.48 0.81 -2.33
C THR A 44 -6.08 2.30 -2.27
N PRO A 45 -6.95 3.26 -1.86
CA PRO A 45 -6.55 4.67 -1.79
C PRO A 45 -5.33 4.92 -0.90
N PHE A 46 -5.27 4.28 0.28
CA PHE A 46 -4.12 4.43 1.18
C PHE A 46 -2.87 3.71 0.65
N MET A 47 -3.04 2.59 -0.08
CA MET A 47 -1.94 1.95 -0.80
C MET A 47 -1.36 2.90 -1.86
N LEU A 48 -2.22 3.58 -2.61
CA LEU A 48 -1.81 4.57 -3.61
C LEU A 48 -1.09 5.76 -2.97
N ASP A 49 -1.57 6.29 -1.84
CA ASP A 49 -0.89 7.37 -1.12
C ASP A 49 0.55 6.99 -0.72
N ILE A 50 0.75 5.75 -0.27
CA ILE A 50 2.09 5.21 0.02
C ILE A 50 2.93 5.14 -1.26
N ALA A 51 2.38 4.60 -2.35
CA ALA A 51 3.11 4.48 -3.61
C ALA A 51 3.51 5.85 -4.19
N ILE A 52 2.62 6.85 -4.13
CA ILE A 52 2.89 8.22 -4.60
C ILE A 52 4.03 8.82 -3.78
N TYR A 53 4.01 8.71 -2.45
CA TYR A 53 5.11 9.22 -1.64
C TYR A 53 6.44 8.52 -1.94
N ARG A 54 6.42 7.18 -2.11
CA ARG A 54 7.61 6.40 -2.48
C ARG A 54 8.16 6.77 -3.85
N PHE A 55 7.30 7.12 -4.81
CA PHE A 55 7.72 7.67 -6.09
C PHE A 55 8.58 8.93 -5.90
N PHE A 56 8.13 9.91 -5.10
CA PHE A 56 8.90 11.13 -4.83
C PHE A 56 10.28 10.84 -4.20
N VAL A 57 10.35 9.86 -3.30
CA VAL A 57 11.61 9.40 -2.70
C VAL A 57 12.54 8.82 -3.77
N ARG A 58 12.03 7.97 -4.66
CA ARG A 58 12.82 7.32 -5.72
C ARG A 58 13.39 8.31 -6.72
N VAL A 59 12.63 9.34 -7.08
CA VAL A 59 13.09 10.38 -8.01
C VAL A 59 13.90 11.50 -7.31
N ASN A 60 14.25 11.31 -6.02
CA ASN A 60 14.93 12.30 -5.18
C ASN A 60 14.27 13.69 -5.22
N ALA A 61 12.94 13.73 -5.28
CA ALA A 61 12.16 14.96 -5.31
C ALA A 61 11.44 15.19 -3.98
N LYS A 62 11.23 16.47 -3.65
CA LYS A 62 10.43 16.84 -2.49
C LYS A 62 8.95 16.55 -2.77
N ALA A 63 8.36 15.67 -1.98
CA ALA A 63 6.92 15.43 -2.01
C ALA A 63 6.15 16.70 -1.58
N PRO A 64 5.05 17.05 -2.23
CA PRO A 64 4.12 18.06 -1.76
C PRO A 64 3.64 17.78 -0.33
N GLU A 65 3.24 18.82 0.39
CA GLU A 65 2.75 18.66 1.77
C GLU A 65 1.46 17.82 1.81
N SER A 66 0.57 17.97 0.82
CA SER A 66 -0.63 17.14 0.67
C SER A 66 -0.28 15.65 0.58
N VAL A 67 0.67 15.28 -0.29
CA VAL A 67 1.15 13.90 -0.45
C VAL A 67 1.79 13.39 0.85
N THR A 68 2.56 14.24 1.53
CA THR A 68 3.20 13.88 2.80
C THR A 68 2.18 13.62 3.90
N ASN A 69 1.10 14.40 3.95
CA ASN A 69 0.02 14.24 4.92
C ASN A 69 -0.80 12.97 4.62
N SER A 70 -1.17 12.74 3.36
CA SER A 70 -1.85 11.50 2.94
C SER A 70 -1.02 10.26 3.26
N TYR A 71 0.30 10.32 3.02
CA TYR A 71 1.21 9.24 3.40
C TYR A 71 1.21 8.95 4.90
N LYS A 72 1.26 9.99 5.74
CA LYS A 72 1.19 9.82 7.20
C LYS A 72 -0.14 9.21 7.63
N GLU A 73 -1.26 9.66 7.05
CA GLU A 73 -2.57 9.07 7.33
C GLU A 73 -2.62 7.59 6.94
N ALA A 74 -2.11 7.24 5.76
CA ALA A 74 -2.02 5.85 5.31
C ALA A 74 -1.18 4.98 6.27
N LEU A 75 -0.09 5.52 6.83
CA LEU A 75 0.70 4.81 7.85
C LEU A 75 -0.04 4.66 9.18
N GLU A 76 -0.80 5.67 9.62
CA GLU A 76 -1.63 5.56 10.83
C GLU A 76 -2.73 4.50 10.65
N ARG A 77 -3.37 4.47 9.47
CA ARG A 77 -4.32 3.42 9.10
C ARG A 77 -3.65 2.06 9.08
N LEU A 78 -2.44 1.96 8.54
CA LEU A 78 -1.67 0.71 8.49
C LEU A 78 -1.42 0.11 9.88
N LYS A 79 -1.31 0.95 10.94
CA LYS A 79 -1.14 0.47 12.32
C LYS A 79 -2.39 -0.22 12.87
N ILE A 80 -3.57 0.23 12.47
CA ILE A 80 -4.85 -0.25 13.02
C ILE A 80 -5.52 -1.32 12.13
N VAL A 81 -5.16 -1.42 10.86
CA VAL A 81 -5.73 -2.44 9.97
C VAL A 81 -5.27 -3.86 10.32
N PRO A 82 -6.17 -4.85 10.23
CA PRO A 82 -5.83 -6.24 10.47
C PRO A 82 -4.83 -6.74 9.43
N LEU A 83 -4.11 -7.80 9.81
CA LEU A 83 -3.37 -8.60 8.84
C LEU A 83 -4.39 -9.28 7.92
N LYS A 84 -4.11 -9.34 6.62
CA LYS A 84 -4.73 -10.28 5.69
C LYS A 84 -4.70 -11.62 6.36
N GLU A 85 -5.88 -12.15 6.68
CA GLU A 85 -5.99 -13.55 7.03
C GLU A 85 -5.50 -14.33 5.82
N THR A 86 -4.24 -14.76 5.85
CA THR A 86 -3.87 -15.99 5.18
C THR A 86 -4.84 -17.00 5.77
N LYS A 87 -5.79 -17.50 4.97
CA LYS A 87 -6.59 -18.68 5.31
C LYS A 87 -5.63 -19.87 5.44
N SER A 88 -4.77 -19.84 6.45
CA SER A 88 -4.01 -20.97 6.92
C SER A 88 -5.03 -21.90 7.54
N ALA A 89 -5.12 -23.08 6.95
CA ALA A 89 -6.03 -24.16 7.29
C ALA A 89 -5.75 -24.74 8.70
N LEU A 90 -5.87 -23.92 9.74
CA LEU A 90 -5.66 -24.30 11.14
C LEU A 90 -6.93 -24.19 12.01
N ALA A 91 -8.07 -23.77 11.43
CA ALA A 91 -9.37 -23.85 12.09
C ALA A 91 -9.98 -25.28 12.10
N VAL A 92 -9.14 -26.33 12.09
CA VAL A 92 -9.56 -27.74 12.30
C VAL A 92 -8.81 -28.36 13.48
N VAL A 93 -8.50 -27.59 14.53
CA VAL A 93 -8.03 -28.15 15.81
C VAL A 93 -8.67 -27.36 16.97
N GLY A 94 -10.00 -27.37 17.04
CA GLY A 94 -10.72 -26.69 18.12
C GLY A 94 -12.10 -27.25 18.47
N GLN A 95 -12.58 -28.26 17.74
CA GLN A 95 -13.85 -28.91 18.02
C GLN A 95 -13.65 -30.43 18.11
N ARG A 96 -13.19 -30.91 19.26
CA ARG A 96 -13.60 -32.22 19.79
C ARG A 96 -13.81 -32.11 21.30
N SER A 97 -14.96 -31.51 21.60
CA SER A 97 -15.96 -32.00 22.54
C SER A 97 -15.50 -32.38 23.94
N SER A 98 -15.66 -31.42 24.84
CA SER A 98 -16.09 -31.70 26.21
C SER A 98 -17.47 -32.35 26.18
N VAL A 99 -17.54 -33.68 26.28
CA VAL A 99 -18.77 -34.39 26.66
C VAL A 99 -18.54 -34.92 28.06
N TRP A 100 -19.28 -34.35 29.01
CA TRP A 100 -19.48 -34.89 30.34
C TRP A 100 -20.24 -36.21 30.23
N ILE A 101 -19.69 -37.28 30.81
CA ILE A 101 -20.44 -38.45 31.29
C ILE A 101 -19.84 -38.82 32.65
#